data_AF-A0A496QKD8-F1
#
_entry.id   AF-A0A496QKD8-F1
#
_cell.length_a   1.000
_cell.length_b   1.000
_cell.length_c   1.000
_cell.angle_alpha   90.00
_cell.angle_beta   90.00
_cell.angle_gamma   90.00
#
_symmetry.space_group_name_H-M   'P 1'
#
loop_
_entity.id
_entity.type
_entity.pdbx_description
1 polymer ?
#
loop_
_entity_poly.entity_id
_entity_poly.type
_entity_poly.pdbx_seq_one_letter_code
_entity_poly.pdbx_strand_id
1 'polypeptide(L)'
;MFVNCDQAIDIAKAKIKQAEAQRNLANASWSDASLGQPVLVEDVFKDPSYWIIPLLIQEQVAGFVRVLGTGRVTAIGTFVEIRDS
;
A
#
# COMPACT_ATOMS: atom_id res chain seq x y z
N MET A 1 8.19 28.83 -6.54
CA MET A 1 7.35 29.39 -5.45
C MET A 1 8.01 29.02 -4.14
N PHE A 2 8.51 29.98 -3.38
CA PHE A 2 9.15 29.72 -2.09
C PHE A 2 8.06 29.67 -1.02
N VAL A 3 8.03 28.58 -0.25
CA VAL A 3 7.08 28.38 0.84
C VAL A 3 7.67 28.97 2.10
N ASN A 4 6.91 29.81 2.82
CA ASN A 4 7.37 30.35 4.09
C ASN A 4 7.27 29.29 5.21
N CYS A 5 7.86 29.57 6.38
CA CYS A 5 7.91 28.61 7.48
C CYS A 5 6.52 28.15 7.94
N ASP A 6 5.54 29.04 7.98
CA ASP A 6 4.17 28.71 8.40
C ASP A 6 3.50 27.77 7.39
N GLN A 7 3.66 28.05 6.09
CA GLN A 7 3.17 27.19 5.02
C GLN A 7 3.88 25.83 5.02
N ALA A 8 5.18 25.78 5.34
CA ALA A 8 5.92 24.53 5.45
C ALA A 8 5.40 23.67 6.62
N ILE A 9 5.07 24.30 7.75
CA ILE A 9 4.46 23.64 8.91
C ILE A 9 3.08 23.10 8.56
N ASP A 10 2.25 23.88 7.87
CA ASP A 10 0.90 23.45 7.48
C ASP A 10 0.93 22.29 6.47
N ILE A 11 1.86 22.33 5.50
CA ILE A 11 2.10 21.21 4.58
C ILE A 11 2.58 19.97 5.35
N ALA A 12 3.48 20.14 6.32
CA ALA A 12 3.97 19.03 7.14
C ALA A 12 2.82 18.41 7.97
N LYS A 13 1.98 19.23 8.61
CA LYS A 13 0.79 18.77 9.35
C LYS A 13 -0.21 18.06 8.45
N ALA A 14 -0.47 18.59 7.25
CA ALA A 14 -1.35 17.96 6.27
C ALA A 14 -0.81 16.59 5.84
N LYS A 15 0.50 16.49 5.58
CA LYS A 15 1.16 15.22 5.24
C LYS A 15 1.15 14.22 6.40
N ILE A 16 1.34 14.68 7.63
CA ILE A 16 1.26 13.82 8.83
C ILE A 16 -0.17 13.30 8.99
N LYS A 17 -1.19 14.17 8.89
CA LYS A 17 -2.60 13.78 8.98
C LYS A 17 -3.00 12.81 7.86
N GLN A 18 -2.50 13.02 6.65
CA GLN A 18 -2.68 12.10 5.54
C GLN A 18 -2.00 10.75 5.82
N ALA A 19 -0.77 10.75 6.35
CA ALA A 19 -0.06 9.54 6.73
C ALA A 19 -0.73 8.80 7.91
N GLU A 20 -1.34 9.50 8.86
CA GLU A 20 -2.13 8.92 9.95
C GLU A 20 -3.44 8.31 9.45
N ALA A 21 -4.14 8.98 8.54
CA ALA A 21 -5.30 8.42 7.84
C ALA A 21 -4.91 7.17 7.02
N GLN A 22 -3.74 7.18 6.39
CA GLN A 22 -3.19 6.01 5.68
C GLN A 22 -2.77 4.89 6.64
N ARG A 23 -2.26 5.22 7.84
CA ARG A 23 -1.96 4.24 8.90
C ARG A 23 -3.23 3.60 9.47
N ASN A 24 -4.36 4.32 9.48
CA ASN A 24 -5.65 3.71 9.83
C ASN A 24 -6.12 2.68 8.79
N LEU A 25 -5.71 2.78 7.52
CA LEU A 25 -5.91 1.72 6.52
C LEU A 25 -5.01 0.50 6.79
N ALA A 26 -3.82 0.69 7.36
CA ALA A 26 -2.97 -0.41 7.84
C ALA A 26 -3.53 -1.11 9.09
N ASN A 27 -4.45 -0.45 9.80
CA ASN A 27 -5.26 -1.02 10.89
C ASN A 27 -6.66 -1.44 10.41
N ALA A 28 -6.94 -1.49 9.10
CA ALA A 28 -8.14 -2.13 8.60
C ALA A 28 -8.16 -3.55 9.17
N SER A 29 -9.15 -3.86 10.00
CA SER A 29 -9.30 -5.18 10.61
C SER A 29 -9.57 -6.18 9.48
N TRP A 30 -8.50 -6.77 8.94
CA TRP A 30 -8.55 -7.87 7.98
C TRP A 30 -8.93 -9.19 8.66
N SER A 31 -9.75 -9.12 9.71
CA SER A 31 -10.15 -10.26 10.55
C SER A 31 -10.80 -11.38 9.73
N ASP A 32 -11.43 -11.04 8.60
CA ASP A 32 -12.09 -11.98 7.69
C ASP A 32 -11.35 -12.09 6.34
N ALA A 33 -10.11 -11.60 6.23
CA ALA A 33 -9.37 -11.66 4.98
C ALA A 33 -8.69 -13.01 4.77
N SER A 34 -8.68 -13.48 3.52
CA SER A 34 -7.89 -14.63 3.08
C SER A 34 -6.77 -14.20 2.14
N LEU A 35 -5.73 -15.03 2.01
CA LEU A 35 -4.68 -14.82 1.01
C LEU A 35 -5.16 -15.35 -0.36
N GLY A 36 -4.99 -14.53 -1.40
CA GLY A 36 -5.14 -14.95 -2.79
C GLY A 36 -3.89 -15.63 -3.34
N GLN A 37 -3.91 -15.94 -4.64
CA GLN A 37 -2.74 -16.50 -5.32
C GLN A 37 -1.61 -15.47 -5.43
N PRO A 38 -0.37 -15.79 -5.04
CA PRO A 38 0.78 -14.91 -5.23
C PRO A 38 1.01 -14.59 -6.72
N VAL A 39 1.30 -13.32 -7.00
CA VAL A 39 1.65 -12.82 -8.32
C VAL A 39 3.11 -12.38 -8.32
N LEU A 40 3.90 -12.89 -9.26
CA LEU A 40 5.28 -12.46 -9.44
C LEU A 40 5.31 -11.09 -10.13
N VAL A 41 6.05 -10.15 -9.54
CA VAL A 41 6.35 -8.87 -10.15
C VAL A 41 7.79 -8.89 -10.64
N GLU A 42 7.93 -8.62 -11.92
CA GLU A 42 9.21 -8.49 -12.60
C GLU A 42 9.69 -7.04 -12.57
N ASP A 43 11.00 -6.85 -12.66
CA ASP A 43 11.59 -5.52 -12.83
C ASP A 43 11.55 -5.05 -14.31
N VAL A 44 12.16 -3.90 -14.57
CA VAL A 44 12.21 -3.32 -15.94
C VAL A 44 12.98 -4.17 -16.95
N PHE A 45 13.78 -5.13 -16.48
CA PHE A 45 14.55 -6.08 -17.31
C PHE A 45 13.86 -7.45 -17.45
N LYS A 46 12.66 -7.61 -16.87
CA LYS A 46 11.89 -8.86 -16.79
C LYS A 46 12.48 -9.90 -15.84
N ASP A 47 13.36 -9.49 -14.94
CA ASP A 47 13.88 -10.38 -13.91
C ASP A 47 12.91 -10.45 -12.71
N PRO A 48 12.75 -11.63 -12.06
CA PRO A 48 11.93 -11.76 -10.86
C PRO A 48 12.39 -10.81 -9.75
N SER A 49 11.51 -9.89 -9.32
CA SER A 49 11.84 -8.89 -8.30
C SER A 49 11.24 -9.23 -6.93
N TYR A 50 9.91 -9.37 -6.87
CA TYR A 50 9.18 -9.68 -5.64
C TYR A 50 7.81 -10.27 -5.93
N TRP A 51 7.18 -10.84 -4.90
CA TRP A 51 5.81 -11.32 -4.95
C TRP A 51 4.85 -10.31 -4.35
N ILE A 52 3.67 -10.19 -4.95
CA ILE A 52 2.50 -9.56 -4.35
C ILE A 52 1.50 -10.67 -4.03
N ILE A 53 1.11 -10.76 -2.76
CA ILE A 53 0.05 -11.67 -2.31
C ILE A 53 -1.20 -10.83 -2.08
N PRO A 54 -2.26 -10.98 -2.90
CA PRO A 54 -3.50 -10.26 -2.70
C PRO A 54 -4.16 -10.66 -1.37
N LEU A 55 -4.70 -9.68 -0.65
CA LEU A 55 -5.61 -9.86 0.46
C LEU A 55 -7.03 -9.77 -0.07
N LEU A 56 -7.81 -10.83 0.16
CA LEU A 56 -9.19 -10.94 -0.30
C LEU A 56 -10.16 -10.81 0.86
N ILE A 57 -11.19 -9.98 0.72
CA ILE A 57 -12.34 -9.92 1.64
C ILE A 57 -13.58 -10.18 0.80
N GLN A 58 -14.37 -11.21 1.15
CA GLN A 58 -15.54 -11.62 0.36
C GLN A 58 -15.20 -11.80 -1.14
N GLU A 59 -14.07 -12.46 -1.42
CA GLU A 59 -13.52 -12.70 -2.77
C GLU A 59 -13.10 -11.44 -3.56
N GLN A 60 -13.20 -10.26 -2.97
CA GLN A 60 -12.73 -9.01 -3.58
C GLN A 60 -11.35 -8.62 -3.09
N VAL A 61 -10.53 -8.11 -4.00
CA VAL A 61 -9.16 -7.66 -3.70
C VAL A 61 -9.22 -6.36 -2.88
N ALA A 62 -8.84 -6.44 -1.60
CA ALA A 62 -8.87 -5.31 -0.66
C ALA A 62 -7.46 -4.72 -0.42
N GLY A 63 -6.42 -5.53 -0.60
CA GLY A 63 -5.05 -5.10 -0.32
C GLY A 63 -4.01 -6.12 -0.74
N PHE A 64 -2.78 -5.94 -0.27
CA PHE A 64 -1.68 -6.81 -0.62
C PHE A 64 -0.62 -6.90 0.47
N VAL A 65 0.13 -8.01 0.44
CA VAL A 65 1.41 -8.19 1.11
C VAL A 65 2.51 -8.26 0.05
N ARG A 66 3.56 -7.44 0.18
CA ARG A 66 4.76 -7.52 -0.66
C ARG A 66 5.81 -8.40 0.02
N VAL A 67 6.27 -9.43 -0.68
CA VAL A 67 7.28 -10.39 -0.20
C VAL A 67 8.47 -10.41 -1.15
N LEU A 68 9.67 -10.15 -0.64
CA LEU A 68 10.90 -10.24 -1.44
C LEU A 68 11.26 -11.69 -1.77
N GLY A 69 12.18 -11.91 -2.72
CA GLY A 69 12.73 -13.25 -3.02
C GLY A 69 13.36 -13.98 -1.83
N THR A 70 13.71 -13.25 -0.76
CA THR A 70 14.19 -13.82 0.52
C THR A 70 13.07 -14.37 1.41
N GLY A 71 11.80 -14.20 1.03
CA GLY A 71 10.64 -14.50 1.88
C GLY A 71 10.29 -13.40 2.88
N ARG A 72 11.04 -12.28 2.92
CA ARG A 72 10.78 -11.18 3.85
C ARG A 72 9.60 -10.32 3.39
N VAL A 73 8.65 -10.09 4.28
CA VAL A 73 7.59 -9.07 4.09
C VAL A 73 8.20 -7.68 4.20
N THR A 74 7.93 -6.83 3.19
CA THR A 74 8.46 -5.46 3.15
C THR A 74 7.41 -4.38 3.11
N ALA A 75 6.17 -4.71 2.72
CA ALA A 75 5.07 -3.78 2.75
C ALA A 75 3.75 -4.53 2.89
N ILE A 76 2.78 -3.87 3.52
CA ILE A 76 1.39 -4.25 3.50
C ILE A 76 0.58 -2.98 3.20
N GLY A 77 -0.40 -3.07 2.30
CA GLY A 77 -1.16 -1.91 1.85
C GLY A 77 -2.52 -2.28 1.27
N THR A 78 -3.31 -1.26 0.98
CA THR A 78 -4.63 -1.39 0.34
C THR A 78 -4.54 -1.02 -1.13
N PHE A 79 -5.33 -1.68 -1.98
CA PHE A 79 -5.55 -1.18 -3.33
C PHE A 79 -6.58 -0.04 -3.27
N VAL A 80 -6.38 1.00 -4.08
CA VAL A 80 -7.36 2.09 -4.25
C VAL A 80 -7.96 1.96 -5.63
N GLU A 81 -9.30 1.92 -5.70
CA GLU A 81 -10.01 2.00 -6.98
C GLU A 81 -9.85 3.43 -7.51
N ILE A 82 -9.12 3.61 -8.61
CA ILE A 82 -9.10 4.88 -9.33
C ILE A 82 -10.24 4.82 -10.34
N ARG A 83 -11.33 5.54 -10.08
CA ARG A 83 -12.41 5.70 -11.05
C ARG A 83 -12.08 6.85 -11.99
N ASP A 84 -11.97 6.56 -13.28
CA ASP A 84 -11.89 7.60 -14.30
C ASP A 84 -13.22 8.37 -14.29
N SER A 85 -13.11 9.68 -14.04
CA SER A 85 -14.24 10.64 -13.99
C SER A 85 -14.46 11.30 -15.34
#